data_AF-A0AAP9DUI9-F1
#
_entry.id   AF-A0AAP9DUI9-F1
#
_cell.length_a   1.000
_cell.length_b   1.000
_cell.length_c   1.000
_cell.angle_alpha   90.00
_cell.angle_beta   90.00
_cell.angle_gamma   90.00
#
_symmetry.space_group_name_H-M   'P 1'
#
loop_
_entity.id
_entity.type
_entity.pdbx_description
1 polymer ?
#
loop_
_entity_poly.entity_id
_entity_poly.type
_entity_poly.pdbx_seq_one_letter_code
_entity_poly.pdbx_strand_id
1 'polypeptide(L)' 'MRVKQLHTEVKCLGCRRLLANEEAMLVFRTGFCGDVPVGGCEQCVAIYPPLNRMWRVRLTDLPYDSLH' A
#
# COMPACT_ATOMS: atom_id res chain seq x y z
N MET A 1 -16.22 -20.57 0.16
CA MET A 1 -15.21 -19.54 0.46
C MET A 1 -14.96 -18.75 -0.83
N ARG A 2 -15.28 -17.45 -0.90
CA ARG A 2 -14.97 -16.62 -2.08
C ARG A 2 -13.45 -16.45 -2.13
N VAL A 3 -12.80 -17.02 -3.14
CA VAL A 3 -11.42 -16.68 -3.49
C VAL A 3 -11.44 -15.18 -3.78
N LYS A 4 -10.84 -14.36 -2.91
CA LYS A 4 -10.64 -12.93 -3.21
C LYS A 4 -9.80 -12.90 -4.48
N GLN A 5 -10.39 -12.52 -5.61
CA GLN A 5 -9.62 -12.19 -6.80
C GLN A 5 -8.56 -11.18 -6.37
N LEU A 6 -7.29 -11.57 -6.48
CA LEU A 6 -6.19 -10.65 -6.29
C LEU A 6 -6.32 -9.62 -7.41
N HIS A 7 -6.60 -8.37 -7.05
CA HIS A 7 -6.57 -7.27 -8.01
C HIS A 7 -5.20 -7.31 -8.69
N THR A 8 -5.21 -7.37 -10.02
CA THR A 8 -3.99 -7.43 -10.84
C THR A 8 -3.23 -6.10 -10.81
N GLU A 9 -3.93 -5.02 -10.50
CA GLU A 9 -3.40 -3.66 -10.52
C GLU A 9 -3.66 -2.93 -9.20
N VAL A 10 -2.70 -2.10 -8.79
CA VAL A 10 -2.75 -1.28 -7.59
C VAL A 10 -2.31 0.14 -7.94
N LYS A 11 -3.09 1.15 -7.55
CA LYS A 11 -2.73 2.56 -7.80
C LYS A 11 -1.84 3.10 -6.68
N CYS A 12 -0.62 3.49 -7.02
CA CYS A 12 0.29 4.10 -6.04
C CYS A 12 -0.20 5.49 -5.60
N LEU A 13 -0.33 5.72 -4.29
CA LEU A 13 -0.73 7.04 -3.76
C LEU A 13 0.32 8.12 -3.98
N GLY A 14 1.61 7.78 -3.99
CA GLY A 14 2.70 8.74 -4.17
C GLY A 14 2.85 9.19 -5.62
N CYS A 15 3.17 8.26 -6.51
CA CYS A 15 3.46 8.58 -7.92
C CYS A 15 2.27 8.45 -8.87
N ARG A 16 1.10 8.02 -8.38
CA ARG A 16 -0.16 7.83 -9.15
C ARG A 16 -0.12 6.79 -10.28
N ARG A 17 1.01 6.12 -10.50
CA ARG A 17 1.12 5.01 -11.47
C ARG A 17 0.27 3.81 -11.03
N LEU A 18 -0.22 3.07 -12.02
CA LEU A 18 -0.71 1.71 -11.83
C LEU A 18 0.49 0.78 -11.71
N LEU A 19 0.47 -0.06 -10.68
CA LEU A 19 1.48 -1.06 -10.36
C LEU A 19 0.88 -2.43 -10.62
N ALA A 20 1.68 -3.37 -11.11
CA ALA A 20 1.32 -4.77 -10.94
C ALA A 20 1.27 -5.11 -9.44
N ASN A 21 0.45 -6.09 -9.05
CA ASN A 21 0.32 -6.47 -7.63
C ASN A 21 1.69 -6.78 -6.97
N GLU A 22 2.58 -7.44 -7.71
CA GLU A 22 3.93 -7.81 -7.24
C GLU A 22 4.86 -6.60 -7.03
N GLU A 23 4.60 -5.48 -7.71
CA GLU A 23 5.35 -4.24 -7.56
C GLU A 23 4.84 -3.38 -6.37
N ALA A 24 3.66 -3.72 -5.83
CA ALA A 24 3.05 -3.00 -4.73
C ALA A 24 3.61 -3.51 -3.39
N MET A 25 4.41 -2.66 -2.72
CA MET A 25 4.91 -2.94 -1.38
C MET A 25 3.82 -2.83 -0.32
N LEU A 26 2.82 -1.97 -0.57
CA LEU A 26 1.64 -1.78 0.24
C LEU A 26 0.38 -1.88 -0.62
N VAL A 27 -0.64 -2.55 -0.10
CA VAL A 27 -2.01 -2.56 -0.65
C VAL A 27 -3.00 -2.28 0.47
N PHE A 28 -3.78 -1.22 0.34
CA PHE A 28 -4.79 -0.85 1.33
C PHE A 28 -6.06 -1.67 1.14
N ARG A 29 -6.53 -2.33 2.21
CA ARG A 29 -7.73 -3.18 2.15
C ARG A 29 -9.02 -2.41 1.87
N THR A 30 -9.08 -1.15 2.28
CA THR A 30 -10.29 -0.30 2.21
C THR A 30 -10.07 0.97 1.38
N GLY A 31 -8.89 1.13 0.76
CA GLY A 31 -8.58 2.29 -0.06
C GLY A 31 -8.73 1.97 -1.54
N PHE A 32 -9.57 2.72 -2.25
CA PHE A 32 -9.84 2.50 -3.68
C PHE A 32 -9.94 3.83 -4.44
N CYS A 33 -9.55 3.80 -5.71
CA CYS A 33 -9.76 4.88 -6.67
C CYS A 33 -10.56 4.32 -7.84
N GLY A 34 -11.89 4.50 -7.81
CA GLY A 34 -12.79 3.67 -8.61
C GLY A 34 -12.75 2.23 -8.09
N ASP A 35 -12.57 1.26 -8.99
CA ASP A 35 -12.47 -0.16 -8.65
C ASP A 35 -11.03 -0.65 -8.40
N VAL A 36 -10.05 0.26 -8.51
CA VAL A 36 -8.63 -0.06 -8.35
C VAL A 36 -8.21 0.19 -6.91
N PRO A 37 -7.69 -0.83 -6.19
CA PRO A 37 -7.17 -0.62 -4.84
C PRO A 37 -5.99 0.34 -4.87
N VAL A 38 -5.87 1.16 -3.83
CA VAL A 38 -4.73 2.05 -3.67
C VAL A 38 -3.64 1.37 -2.85
N GLY A 39 -2.40 1.81 -3.04
CA GLY A 39 -1.22 1.23 -2.42
C GLY A 39 0.00 2.13 -2.49
N GLY A 40 1.18 1.53 -2.37
CA GLY A 40 2.46 2.23 -2.49
C GLY A 40 3.54 1.35 -3.11
N CYS A 41 4.29 1.90 -4.06
CA CYS A 41 5.52 1.27 -4.55
C CYS A 41 6.68 1.54 -3.59
N GLU A 42 7.75 0.73 -3.69
CA GLU A 42 8.96 0.82 -2.86
C GLU A 42 9.51 2.26 -2.78
N GLN A 43 9.73 2.91 -3.93
CA GLN A 43 10.25 4.29 -3.98
C GLN A 43 9.37 5.27 -3.20
N CYS A 44 8.05 5.18 -3.35
CA CYS A 44 7.12 6.06 -2.64
C CYS A 44 7.07 5.75 -1.14
N VAL A 45 7.15 4.48 -0.76
CA VAL A 45 7.24 4.07 0.66
C VAL A 45 8.54 4.57 1.29
N ALA A 46 9.64 4.63 0.54
CA ALA A 46 10.91 5.15 1.04
C ALA A 46 10.90 6.67 1.28
N ILE A 47 10.25 7.45 0.40
CA ILE A 47 10.31 8.92 0.46
C ILE A 47 9.15 9.60 1.19
N TYR A 48 7.97 8.97 1.27
CA TYR A 48 6.79 9.59 1.89
C TYR A 48 6.61 9.09 3.33
N PRO A 49 6.81 9.94 4.37
CA PRO A 49 6.77 9.51 5.76
C PRO A 49 5.47 8.78 6.17
N PRO A 50 4.27 9.20 5.74
CA PRO A 50 3.05 8.47 6.07
C PRO A 50 3.02 7.05 5.50
N LEU A 51 3.49 6.86 4.26
CA LEU A 51 3.56 5.54 3.63
C LEU A 51 4.60 4.65 4.30
N ASN A 52 5.78 5.21 4.61
CA ASN A 52 6.83 4.52 5.35
C ASN A 52 6.34 4.02 6.71
N ARG A 53 5.64 4.89 7.45
CA ARG A 53 5.11 4.55 8.77
C ARG A 53 4.09 3.43 8.71
N MET A 54 3.17 3.44 7.74
CA MET A 54 2.21 2.35 7.53
C MET A 54 2.90 1.02 7.19
N TRP A 55 3.98 1.07 6.40
CA TRP A 55 4.82 -0.11 6.15
C TRP A 55 5.50 -0.63 7.41
N ARG A 56 6.07 0.26 8.23
CA ARG A 56 6.73 -0.10 9.49
C ARG A 56 5.76 -0.69 10.51
N VAL A 57 4.51 -0.22 10.61
CA VAL A 57 3.47 -0.86 11.44
C VAL A 57 3.32 -2.33 11.05
N ARG A 58 3.21 -2.60 9.75
CA ARG A 58 3.03 -3.96 9.24
C ARG A 58 4.22 -4.88 9.57
N LEU A 59 5.44 -4.35 9.63
CA LEU A 59 6.65 -5.13 9.92
C LEU A 59 6.93 -5.32 11.41
N THR A 60 6.55 -4.36 12.25
CA THR A 60 6.97 -4.31 13.65
C THR A 60 5.86 -4.66 14.63
N ASP A 61 4.61 -4.77 14.15
CA ASP A 61 3.39 -4.87 14.97
C ASP A 61 3.25 -3.76 16.04
N LEU A 62 4.05 -2.68 15.94
CA LEU A 62 3.94 -1.50 16.79
C LEU A 62 2.79 -0.60 16.31
N PRO A 63 2.10 0.09 17.23
CA PRO A 63 1.08 1.07 16.86
C PRO A 63 1.63 2.17 15.94
N TYR A 64 0.80 2.67 15.03
CA TYR A 64 1.17 3.74 14.09
C TYR A 64 1.77 4.96 14.80
N ASP A 65 1.15 5.38 15.90
CA ASP A 65 1.58 6.57 16.66
C ASP A 65 2.88 6.37 17.42
N SER A 66 3.32 5.12 17.60
CA SER A 66 4.59 4.78 18.27
C SER A 66 5.78 4.78 17.32
N LEU A 67 5.54 4.88 16.01
CA LEU A 67 6.59 4.93 14.99
C LEU A 67 6.88 6.39 14.67
N HIS A 68 7.96 6.95 15.21
CA HIS A 68 8.44 8.28 14.84
C HIS A 68 9.08 8.26 13.45
#